data_AF-A0A3B9ILK1-F1
#
_entry.id   AF-A0A3B9ILK1-F1
#
_cell.length_a   1.000
_cell.length_b   1.000
_cell.length_c   1.000
_cell.angle_alpha   90.00
_cell.angle_beta   90.00
_cell.angle_gamma   90.00
#
_symmetry.space_group_name_H-M   'P 1'
#
loop_
_entity.id
_entity.type
_entity.pdbx_description
1 polymer ?
#
loop_
_entity_poly.entity_id
_entity_poly.type
_entity_poly.pdbx_seq_one_letter_code
_entity_poly.pdbx_strand_id
1 'polypeptide(L)'
;MSAIHIAHGQIATGAGEAFICAGVESMSRVPQGGFSFSPNPRFRSPDLPDAEIMTEAHITMGRTAENVAARYGIDRATQEGFALRSQQKARDAQAAGRLADEIVAVHTPDGVVDADGCLRPGTTLEGLAGLKPAFGADGTVTAGTASPLTDGAVAVLVTSEDFARAQGLPIMAVVRATAIAGCPPEIMGIG
;
A
#
# COMPACT_ATOMS: atom_id res chain seq x y z
N MET A 1 -8.77 -2.72 -0.89
CA MET A 1 -9.85 -2.59 0.11
C MET A 1 -11.14 -2.00 -0.44
N SER A 2 -11.15 -0.85 -1.13
CA SER A 2 -12.40 -0.19 -1.58
C SER A 2 -13.35 -1.07 -2.39
N ALA A 3 -12.83 -1.97 -3.25
CA ALA A 3 -13.66 -2.95 -3.97
C ALA A 3 -14.49 -3.84 -3.03
N ILE A 4 -13.90 -4.28 -1.91
CA ILE A 4 -14.59 -5.08 -0.88
C ILE A 4 -15.65 -4.24 -0.17
N HIS A 5 -15.37 -2.95 0.12
CA HIS A 5 -16.36 -2.07 0.75
C HIS A 5 -17.58 -1.88 -0.15
N ILE A 6 -17.36 -1.71 -1.46
CA ILE A 6 -18.44 -1.59 -2.44
C ILE A 6 -19.24 -2.89 -2.49
N ALA A 7 -18.58 -4.05 -2.61
CA ALA A 7 -19.26 -5.34 -2.62
C ALA A 7 -20.10 -5.57 -1.35
N HIS A 8 -19.55 -5.25 -0.17
CA HIS A 8 -20.28 -5.33 1.09
C HIS A 8 -21.55 -4.47 1.07
N GLY A 9 -21.45 -3.22 0.59
CA GLY A 9 -22.61 -2.33 0.43
C GLY A 9 -23.65 -2.87 -0.56
N GLN A 10 -23.21 -3.38 -1.71
CA GLN A 10 -24.11 -3.94 -2.74
C GLN A 10 -24.87 -5.17 -2.24
N ILE A 11 -24.19 -6.06 -1.49
CA ILE A 11 -24.84 -7.21 -0.83
C ILE A 11 -25.85 -6.72 0.21
N ALA A 12 -25.47 -5.76 1.05
CA ALA A 12 -26.34 -5.24 2.10
C ALA A 12 -27.62 -4.59 1.54
N THR A 13 -27.56 -3.98 0.35
CA THR A 13 -28.72 -3.40 -0.34
C THR A 13 -29.49 -4.39 -1.22
N GLY A 14 -29.08 -5.66 -1.27
CA GLY A 14 -29.72 -6.69 -2.09
C GLY A 14 -29.48 -6.55 -3.61
N ALA A 15 -28.44 -5.82 -4.02
CA ALA A 15 -28.10 -5.62 -5.43
C ALA A 15 -27.34 -6.81 -6.05
N GLY A 16 -26.89 -7.75 -5.23
CA GLY A 16 -26.27 -9.00 -5.64
C GLY A 16 -25.84 -9.83 -4.43
N GLU A 17 -25.46 -11.08 -4.67
CA GLU A 17 -25.15 -12.04 -3.60
C GLU A 17 -23.69 -12.50 -3.60
N ALA A 18 -22.95 -12.26 -4.68
CA ALA A 18 -21.56 -12.65 -4.85
C ALA A 18 -20.81 -11.68 -5.77
N PHE A 19 -19.63 -11.26 -5.34
CA PHE A 19 -18.77 -10.29 -6.05
C PHE A 19 -17.32 -10.75 -5.99
N ILE A 20 -16.63 -10.70 -7.14
CA ILE A 20 -15.17 -10.84 -7.18
C ILE A 20 -14.57 -9.45 -6.98
N CYS A 21 -13.86 -9.27 -5.87
CA CYS A 21 -13.17 -8.04 -5.54
C CYS A 21 -11.69 -8.20 -5.87
N ALA A 22 -11.17 -7.42 -6.82
CA ALA A 22 -9.76 -7.49 -7.20
C ALA A 22 -9.06 -6.15 -7.05
N GLY A 23 -7.75 -6.20 -6.87
CA GLY A 23 -6.83 -5.08 -6.97
C GLY A 23 -5.61 -5.51 -7.77
N VAL A 24 -5.17 -4.68 -8.69
CA VAL A 24 -3.99 -4.94 -9.53
C VAL A 24 -3.25 -3.63 -9.74
N GLU A 25 -1.92 -3.69 -9.67
CA GLU A 25 -1.05 -2.58 -9.97
C GLU A 25 0.20 -3.10 -10.68
N SER A 26 0.66 -2.35 -11.69
CA SER A 26 1.97 -2.60 -12.29
C SER A 26 2.77 -1.31 -12.38
N MET A 27 3.49 -1.01 -11.31
CA MET A 27 4.35 0.17 -11.20
C MET A 27 5.53 0.11 -12.18
N SER A 28 5.96 -1.08 -12.61
CA SER A 28 6.97 -1.24 -13.65
C SER A 28 6.49 -0.78 -15.03
N ARG A 29 5.17 -0.84 -15.29
CA ARG A 29 4.56 -0.42 -16.56
C ARG A 29 3.99 0.99 -16.50
N VAL A 30 3.59 1.45 -15.33
CA VAL A 30 3.00 2.78 -15.10
C VAL A 30 3.86 3.52 -14.06
N PRO A 31 4.74 4.43 -14.49
CA PRO A 31 5.58 5.18 -13.57
C PRO A 31 4.76 6.12 -12.68
N GLN A 32 5.28 6.42 -11.48
CA GLN A 32 4.66 7.40 -10.58
C GLN A 32 4.55 8.77 -11.26
N GLY A 33 3.37 9.39 -11.16
CA GLY A 33 3.03 10.63 -11.88
C GLY A 33 2.38 10.41 -13.26
N GLY A 34 2.19 9.14 -13.66
CA GLY A 34 1.65 8.79 -14.97
C GLY A 34 2.66 9.05 -16.09
N PHE A 35 2.19 9.04 -17.34
CA PHE A 35 3.05 9.29 -18.49
C PHE A 35 3.38 10.78 -18.70
N SER A 36 2.51 11.68 -18.24
CA SER A 36 2.68 13.14 -18.32
C SER A 36 2.04 13.80 -17.11
N PHE A 37 2.83 14.53 -16.33
CA PHE A 37 2.35 15.27 -15.17
C PHE A 37 1.61 16.53 -15.65
N SER A 38 0.31 16.60 -15.37
CA SER A 38 -0.55 17.74 -15.73
C SER A 38 -1.44 18.10 -14.53
N PRO A 39 -0.91 18.82 -13.52
CA PRO A 39 -1.69 19.22 -12.36
C PRO A 39 -2.74 20.25 -12.77
N ASN A 40 -3.90 20.22 -12.12
CA ASN A 40 -4.92 21.24 -12.34
C ASN A 40 -4.39 22.59 -11.83
N PRO A 41 -4.34 23.63 -12.69
CA PRO A 41 -3.71 24.89 -12.32
C PRO A 41 -4.44 25.68 -11.23
N ARG A 42 -5.68 25.32 -10.90
CA ARG A 42 -6.44 25.94 -9.80
C ARG A 42 -5.92 25.52 -8.43
N PHE A 43 -5.24 24.39 -8.33
CA PHE A 43 -4.62 23.91 -7.11
C PHE A 43 -3.17 24.38 -7.04
N ARG A 44 -2.71 24.69 -5.83
CA ARG A 44 -1.33 25.08 -5.60
C ARG A 44 -0.35 24.04 -6.15
N SER A 45 0.64 24.54 -6.88
CA SER A 45 1.85 23.84 -7.30
C SER A 45 3.02 24.83 -7.12
N PRO A 46 4.26 24.38 -6.87
CA PRO A 46 5.41 25.28 -6.81
C PRO A 46 5.54 26.25 -8.00
N ASP A 47 5.01 25.86 -9.16
CA ASP A 47 5.06 26.63 -10.41
C ASP A 47 3.83 27.53 -10.64
N LEU A 48 2.83 27.50 -9.76
CA LEU A 48 1.56 28.24 -9.89
C LEU A 48 1.22 28.95 -8.57
N PRO A 49 1.89 30.08 -8.27
CA PRO A 49 1.70 30.82 -7.03
C PRO A 49 0.33 31.52 -6.93
N ASP A 50 -0.34 31.78 -8.06
CA ASP A 50 -1.63 32.48 -8.15
C ASP A 50 -2.85 31.54 -8.04
N ALA A 51 -2.67 30.37 -7.41
CA ALA A 51 -3.71 29.34 -7.32
C ALA A 51 -4.92 29.78 -6.48
N GLU A 52 -6.12 29.43 -6.95
CA GLU A 52 -7.40 29.74 -6.29
C GLU A 52 -7.66 28.88 -5.05
N ILE A 53 -7.15 27.64 -5.04
CA ILE A 53 -7.44 26.64 -4.01
C ILE A 53 -6.13 26.20 -3.33
N MET A 54 -6.03 26.53 -2.04
CA MET A 54 -4.90 26.16 -1.19
C MET A 54 -5.05 24.70 -0.74
N THR A 55 -4.29 23.80 -1.38
CA THR A 55 -4.26 22.38 -1.04
C THR A 55 -2.87 21.80 -1.29
N GLU A 56 -2.46 20.85 -0.45
CA GLU A 56 -1.23 20.07 -0.61
C GLU A 56 -1.49 18.76 -1.37
N ALA A 57 -2.58 18.67 -2.15
CA ALA A 57 -2.95 17.45 -2.89
C ALA A 57 -1.87 16.92 -3.86
N HIS A 58 -0.93 17.77 -4.28
CA HIS A 58 0.17 17.39 -5.19
C HIS A 58 1.50 17.09 -4.48
N ILE A 59 1.53 17.12 -3.14
CA ILE A 59 2.73 16.77 -2.38
C ILE A 59 3.10 15.30 -2.63
N THR A 60 4.40 15.00 -2.73
CA THR A 60 4.84 13.61 -2.89
C THR A 60 4.63 12.80 -1.61
N MET A 61 4.32 11.52 -1.73
CA MET A 61 4.07 10.65 -0.59
C MET A 61 5.28 10.55 0.35
N GLY A 62 6.50 10.62 -0.17
CA GLY A 62 7.70 10.67 0.66
C GLY A 62 7.77 11.93 1.53
N ARG A 63 7.33 13.08 1.02
CA ARG A 63 7.27 14.32 1.80
C ARG A 63 6.16 14.32 2.84
N THR A 64 5.02 13.66 2.58
CA THR A 64 3.98 13.49 3.62
C THR A 64 4.49 12.62 4.77
N ALA A 65 5.28 11.59 4.47
CA ALA A 65 5.93 10.77 5.50
C ALA A 65 6.91 11.57 6.37
N GLU A 66 7.72 12.45 5.77
CA GLU A 66 8.58 13.38 6.52
C GLU A 66 7.76 14.35 7.39
N ASN A 67 6.64 14.89 6.87
CA ASN A 67 5.75 15.76 7.65
C ASN A 67 5.16 15.04 8.86
N VAL A 68 4.73 13.78 8.69
CA VAL A 68 4.25 12.93 9.80
C VAL A 68 5.37 12.70 10.81
N ALA A 69 6.56 12.29 10.35
CA ALA A 69 7.70 12.05 11.22
C ALA A 69 8.06 13.28 12.05
N ALA A 70 8.14 14.46 11.43
CA ALA A 70 8.40 15.72 12.10
C ALA A 70 7.29 16.11 13.09
N ARG A 71 6.02 16.00 12.68
CA ARG A 71 4.86 16.41 13.49
C ARG A 71 4.67 15.57 14.74
N TYR A 72 4.97 14.28 14.67
CA TYR A 72 4.78 13.34 15.78
C TYR A 72 6.08 12.91 16.46
N GLY A 73 7.22 13.47 16.06
CA GLY A 73 8.52 13.17 16.68
C GLY A 73 8.99 11.73 16.44
N ILE A 74 8.72 11.17 15.27
CA ILE A 74 9.15 9.80 14.91
C ILE A 74 10.57 9.88 14.37
N ASP A 75 11.54 9.68 15.25
CA ASP A 75 12.94 9.73 14.88
C ASP A 75 13.36 8.61 13.90
N ARG A 76 14.49 8.81 13.24
CA ARG A 76 15.02 7.90 12.23
C ARG A 76 15.30 6.50 12.79
N ALA A 77 15.86 6.42 14.00
CA ALA A 77 16.17 5.14 14.65
C ALA A 77 14.90 4.30 14.89
N THR A 78 13.78 4.95 15.23
CA THR A 78 12.47 4.32 15.37
C THR A 78 11.97 3.75 14.05
N GLN A 79 12.11 4.51 12.96
CA GLN A 79 11.73 4.07 11.61
C GLN A 79 12.56 2.85 11.16
N GLU A 80 13.88 2.90 11.36
CA GLU A 80 14.81 1.82 11.00
C GLU A 80 14.55 0.55 11.84
N GLY A 81 14.31 0.72 13.14
CA GLY A 81 13.92 -0.39 14.02
C GLY A 81 12.61 -1.05 13.59
N PHE A 82 11.62 -0.26 13.14
CA PHE A 82 10.38 -0.79 12.59
C PHE A 82 10.61 -1.55 11.27
N ALA A 83 11.37 -0.97 10.34
CA ALA A 83 11.68 -1.57 9.05
C ALA A 83 12.43 -2.92 9.21
N LEU A 84 13.41 -2.98 10.11
CA LEU A 84 14.12 -4.23 10.40
C LEU A 84 13.18 -5.32 10.91
N ARG A 85 12.32 -5.00 11.89
CA ARG A 85 11.32 -5.95 12.40
C ARG A 85 10.36 -6.42 11.32
N SER A 86 10.01 -5.54 10.38
CA SER A 86 9.16 -5.88 9.23
C SER A 86 9.85 -6.91 8.32
N GLN A 87 11.10 -6.65 7.92
CA GLN A 87 11.90 -7.57 7.10
C GLN A 87 12.10 -8.93 7.78
N GLN A 88 12.37 -8.94 9.08
CA GLN A 88 12.51 -10.18 9.86
C GLN A 88 11.23 -11.00 9.86
N LYS A 89 10.08 -10.37 10.15
CA LYS A 89 8.78 -11.06 10.15
C LYS A 89 8.43 -11.65 8.79
N ALA A 90 8.65 -10.89 7.72
CA ALA A 90 8.37 -11.34 6.37
C ALA A 90 9.31 -12.50 5.95
N ARG A 91 10.61 -12.40 6.28
CA ARG A 91 11.58 -13.50 6.09
C ARG A 91 11.12 -14.77 6.81
N ASP A 92 10.76 -14.65 8.08
CA ASP A 92 10.36 -15.79 8.91
C ASP A 92 9.05 -16.42 8.40
N ALA A 93 8.10 -15.60 7.93
CA ALA A 93 6.86 -16.07 7.34
C ALA A 93 7.09 -16.84 6.04
N GLN A 94 7.91 -16.31 5.13
CA GLN A 94 8.23 -16.97 3.87
C GLN A 94 9.05 -18.25 4.10
N ALA A 95 10.04 -18.23 4.99
CA ALA A 95 10.84 -19.42 5.33
C ALA A 95 9.99 -20.52 5.99
N ALA A 96 8.95 -20.14 6.74
CA ALA A 96 7.99 -21.08 7.33
C ALA A 96 6.84 -21.48 6.40
N GLY A 97 6.84 -21.04 5.14
CA GLY A 97 5.81 -21.38 4.15
C GLY A 97 4.43 -20.77 4.43
N ARG A 98 4.32 -19.75 5.29
CA ARG A 98 3.02 -19.18 5.72
C ARG A 98 2.25 -18.45 4.62
N LEU A 99 2.93 -18.13 3.51
CA LEU A 99 2.36 -17.42 2.36
C LEU A 99 2.01 -18.37 1.21
N ALA A 100 2.34 -19.67 1.32
CA ALA A 100 2.19 -20.62 0.23
C ALA A 100 0.72 -20.84 -0.17
N ASP A 101 -0.21 -20.74 0.78
CA ASP A 101 -1.64 -20.93 0.54
C ASP A 101 -2.30 -19.72 -0.18
N GLU A 102 -1.69 -18.53 -0.09
CA GLU A 102 -2.25 -17.29 -0.66
C GLU A 102 -1.55 -16.85 -1.96
N ILE A 103 -0.33 -17.31 -2.22
CA ILE A 103 0.42 -16.98 -3.45
C ILE A 103 0.02 -17.95 -4.58
N VAL A 104 -0.48 -17.37 -5.67
CA VAL A 104 -0.71 -18.10 -6.93
C VAL A 104 0.48 -17.88 -7.85
N ALA A 105 1.15 -18.96 -8.26
CA ALA A 105 2.31 -18.89 -9.13
C ALA A 105 1.99 -18.26 -10.50
N VAL A 106 2.82 -17.31 -10.93
CA VAL A 106 2.71 -16.63 -12.22
C VAL A 106 3.78 -17.14 -13.17
N HIS A 107 3.37 -17.68 -14.31
CA HIS A 107 4.28 -18.14 -15.36
C HIS A 107 4.62 -16.98 -16.31
N THR A 108 5.90 -16.62 -16.37
CA THR A 108 6.42 -15.57 -17.25
C THR A 108 7.42 -16.14 -18.26
N PRO A 109 7.78 -15.40 -19.32
CA PRO A 109 8.85 -15.81 -20.23
C PRO A 109 10.21 -16.03 -19.53
N ASP A 110 10.46 -15.35 -18.41
CA ASP A 110 11.72 -15.41 -17.66
C ASP A 110 11.72 -16.46 -16.52
N GLY A 111 10.58 -17.14 -16.31
CA GLY A 111 10.42 -18.16 -15.28
C GLY A 111 9.12 -18.07 -14.50
N VAL A 112 9.00 -18.94 -13.49
CA VAL A 112 7.87 -18.96 -12.56
C VAL A 112 8.15 -18.01 -11.41
N VAL A 113 7.19 -17.15 -11.09
CA VAL A 113 7.21 -16.26 -9.92
C VAL A 113 6.20 -16.80 -8.92
N ASP A 114 6.68 -17.38 -7.83
CA ASP A 114 5.89 -18.05 -6.78
C ASP A 114 6.30 -17.63 -5.35
N ALA A 115 7.10 -16.57 -5.22
CA ALA A 115 7.54 -16.01 -3.94
C ALA A 115 7.69 -14.49 -4.02
N ASP A 116 7.59 -13.82 -2.87
CA ASP A 116 7.75 -12.37 -2.79
C ASP A 116 9.20 -11.93 -3.05
N GLY A 117 9.39 -11.02 -4.01
CA GLY A 117 10.72 -10.55 -4.43
C GLY A 117 11.31 -9.40 -3.61
N CYS A 118 10.55 -8.80 -2.68
CA CYS A 118 10.97 -7.59 -1.94
C CYS A 118 11.69 -7.87 -0.61
N LEU A 119 11.86 -9.14 -0.25
CA LEU A 119 12.58 -9.54 0.95
C LEU A 119 14.07 -9.24 0.83
N ARG A 120 14.63 -8.69 1.91
CA ARG A 120 16.07 -8.43 2.05
C ARG A 120 16.57 -9.14 3.32
N PRO A 121 16.88 -10.44 3.26
CA PRO A 121 17.22 -11.23 4.45
C PRO A 121 18.43 -10.71 5.24
N GLY A 122 19.33 -9.98 4.56
CA GLY A 122 20.52 -9.37 5.15
C GLY A 122 20.31 -7.96 5.71
N THR A 123 19.06 -7.46 5.86
CA THR A 123 18.83 -6.15 6.47
C THR A 123 19.36 -6.11 7.90
N THR A 124 20.19 -5.11 8.21
CA THR A 124 20.73 -4.81 9.54
C THR A 124 20.47 -3.35 9.90
N LEU A 125 20.49 -3.01 11.20
CA LEU A 125 20.37 -1.60 11.63
C LEU A 125 21.50 -0.74 11.07
N GLU A 126 22.73 -1.24 11.07
CA GLU A 126 23.89 -0.53 10.49
C GLU A 126 23.70 -0.28 8.99
N GLY A 127 23.21 -1.27 8.25
CA GLY A 127 22.91 -1.12 6.83
C GLY A 127 21.80 -0.09 6.57
N LEU A 128 20.76 -0.05 7.41
CA LEU A 128 19.69 0.94 7.32
C LEU A 128 20.19 2.35 7.67
N ALA A 129 20.98 2.49 8.73
CA ALA A 129 21.58 3.75 9.15
C ALA A 129 22.52 4.34 8.08
N GLY A 130 23.16 3.49 7.29
CA GLY A 130 24.01 3.89 6.16
C GLY A 130 23.25 4.45 4.95
N LEU A 131 21.91 4.31 4.89
CA LEU A 131 21.13 4.79 3.76
C LEU A 131 20.99 6.32 3.78
N LYS A 132 20.98 6.92 2.58
CA LYS A 132 20.70 8.35 2.43
C LYS A 132 19.19 8.61 2.52
N PRO A 133 18.77 9.75 3.10
CA PRO A 133 17.39 10.21 2.99
C PRO A 133 16.92 10.26 1.53
N ALA A 134 15.69 9.83 1.27
CA ALA A 134 15.16 9.67 -0.08
C ALA A 134 14.36 10.89 -0.58
N PHE A 135 13.87 11.73 0.34
CA PHE A 135 12.87 12.76 0.01
C PHE A 135 13.20 14.18 0.50
N GLY A 136 14.39 14.38 1.07
CA GLY A 136 14.90 15.68 1.51
C GLY A 136 16.31 15.56 2.07
N ALA A 137 17.15 16.60 1.93
CA ALA A 137 18.53 16.56 2.39
C ALA A 137 18.65 16.31 3.91
N ASP A 138 17.75 16.93 4.69
CA ASP A 138 17.66 16.80 6.14
C ASP A 138 16.54 15.83 6.56
N GLY A 139 16.10 14.97 5.64
CA GLY A 139 15.01 14.01 5.87
C GLY A 139 15.42 12.82 6.74
N THR A 140 14.42 12.09 7.20
CA THR A 140 14.57 10.87 8.00
C THR A 140 14.18 9.62 7.24
N VAL A 141 13.34 9.75 6.22
CA VAL A 141 12.80 8.63 5.44
C VAL A 141 13.80 8.21 4.39
N THR A 142 14.08 6.90 4.32
CA THR A 142 15.04 6.29 3.39
C THR A 142 14.37 5.22 2.55
N ALA A 143 15.06 4.72 1.52
CA ALA A 143 14.58 3.56 0.75
C ALA A 143 14.43 2.28 1.61
N GLY A 144 15.09 2.20 2.76
CA GLY A 144 14.97 1.08 3.69
C GLY A 144 13.79 1.20 4.65
N THR A 145 13.28 2.41 4.87
CA THR A 145 12.14 2.70 5.76
C THR A 145 10.86 3.04 4.99
N ALA A 146 10.91 3.10 3.66
CA ALA A 146 9.77 3.25 2.77
C ALA A 146 9.41 1.92 2.07
N SER A 147 8.17 1.80 1.61
CA SER A 147 7.75 0.65 0.79
C SER A 147 8.45 0.67 -0.58
N PRO A 148 8.87 -0.48 -1.11
CA PRO A 148 9.40 -0.56 -2.47
C PRO A 148 8.29 -0.32 -3.52
N LEU A 149 8.71 -0.07 -4.76
CA LEU A 149 7.82 -0.15 -5.91
C LEU A 149 7.60 -1.63 -6.25
N THR A 150 6.36 -2.03 -6.50
CA THR A 150 5.99 -3.43 -6.68
C THR A 150 4.97 -3.60 -7.80
N ASP A 151 4.99 -4.77 -8.43
CA ASP A 151 3.92 -5.25 -9.30
C ASP A 151 3.17 -6.37 -8.59
N GLY A 152 1.84 -6.42 -8.71
CA GLY A 152 1.06 -7.47 -8.06
C GLY A 152 -0.44 -7.39 -8.34
N ALA A 153 -1.11 -8.50 -8.08
CA ALA A 153 -2.57 -8.61 -8.15
C ALA A 153 -3.10 -9.46 -7.00
N VAL A 154 -4.32 -9.16 -6.55
CA VAL A 154 -5.04 -9.93 -5.53
C VAL A 154 -6.52 -10.00 -5.91
N ALA A 155 -7.17 -11.11 -5.56
CA ALA A 155 -8.61 -11.27 -5.71
C ALA A 155 -9.21 -11.93 -4.47
N VAL A 156 -10.41 -11.48 -4.08
CA VAL A 156 -11.19 -12.01 -2.96
C VAL A 156 -12.64 -12.19 -3.43
N LEU A 157 -13.19 -13.39 -3.24
CA LEU A 157 -14.62 -13.62 -3.41
C LEU A 157 -15.36 -13.17 -2.16
N VAL A 158 -16.26 -12.20 -2.32
CA VAL A 158 -17.12 -11.68 -1.25
C VAL A 158 -18.56 -12.05 -1.57
N THR A 159 -19.25 -12.70 -0.64
CA THR A 159 -20.64 -13.15 -0.85
C THR A 159 -21.52 -12.79 0.35
N SER A 160 -22.84 -12.88 0.16
CA SER A 160 -23.76 -13.05 1.28
C SER A 160 -23.48 -14.39 1.98
N GLU A 161 -23.84 -14.47 3.26
CA GLU A 161 -23.70 -15.72 4.02
C GLU A 161 -24.60 -16.81 3.47
N ASP A 162 -25.85 -16.47 3.14
CA ASP A 162 -26.83 -17.41 2.57
C ASP A 162 -26.37 -18.00 1.25
N PHE A 163 -25.78 -17.17 0.37
CA PHE A 163 -25.22 -17.64 -0.89
C PHE A 163 -24.05 -18.60 -0.65
N ALA A 164 -23.11 -18.26 0.24
CA ALA A 164 -22.00 -19.14 0.56
C ALA A 164 -22.49 -20.51 1.08
N ARG A 165 -23.49 -20.51 1.98
CA ARG A 165 -24.09 -21.74 2.52
C ARG A 165 -24.80 -22.55 1.44
N ALA A 166 -25.60 -21.90 0.58
CA ALA A 166 -26.33 -22.56 -0.49
C ALA A 166 -25.38 -23.20 -1.53
N GLN A 167 -24.23 -22.59 -1.78
CA GLN A 167 -23.21 -23.09 -2.71
C GLN A 167 -22.16 -24.01 -2.04
N GLY A 168 -22.28 -24.27 -0.72
CA GLY A 168 -21.32 -25.09 0.01
C GLY A 168 -19.90 -24.51 0.08
N LEU A 169 -19.77 -23.19 -0.02
CA LEU A 169 -18.48 -22.50 0.01
C LEU A 169 -17.95 -22.37 1.45
N PRO A 170 -16.64 -22.60 1.68
CA PRO A 170 -16.03 -22.36 2.99
C PRO A 170 -15.98 -20.86 3.29
N ILE A 171 -16.47 -20.46 4.47
CA ILE A 171 -16.44 -19.07 4.93
C ILE A 171 -15.17 -18.85 5.77
N MET A 172 -14.20 -18.12 5.21
CA MET A 172 -12.90 -17.87 5.87
C MET A 172 -12.94 -16.72 6.88
N ALA A 173 -13.74 -15.68 6.59
CA ALA A 173 -13.85 -14.48 7.40
C ALA A 173 -15.18 -13.77 7.12
N VAL A 174 -15.55 -12.80 7.98
CA VAL A 174 -16.75 -11.98 7.78
C VAL A 174 -16.43 -10.50 7.93
N VAL A 175 -16.93 -9.69 7.00
CA VAL A 175 -16.87 -8.22 7.07
C VAL A 175 -17.88 -7.74 8.11
N ARG A 176 -17.38 -7.27 9.26
CA ARG A 176 -18.23 -6.75 10.36
C ARG A 176 -18.61 -5.29 10.18
N ALA A 177 -17.68 -4.48 9.69
CA ALA A 177 -17.86 -3.06 9.47
C ALA A 177 -16.80 -2.56 8.47
N THR A 178 -17.09 -1.43 7.83
CA THR A 178 -16.15 -0.68 6.99
C THR A 178 -16.22 0.80 7.37
N ALA A 179 -15.10 1.51 7.24
CA ALA A 179 -15.03 2.95 7.50
C ALA A 179 -14.03 3.60 6.54
N ILE A 180 -14.29 4.87 6.21
CA ILE A 180 -13.40 5.73 5.43
C ILE A 180 -13.40 7.09 6.12
N ALA A 181 -12.21 7.63 6.39
CA ALA A 181 -12.04 8.95 6.96
C ALA A 181 -11.17 9.81 6.04
N GLY A 182 -11.48 11.10 5.97
CA GLY A 182 -10.59 12.08 5.36
C GLY A 182 -9.57 12.59 6.38
N CYS A 183 -8.37 12.90 5.91
CA CYS A 183 -7.35 13.59 6.68
C CYS A 183 -6.66 14.67 5.81
N PRO A 184 -5.89 15.60 6.40
CA PRO A 184 -5.16 16.59 5.63
C PRO A 184 -4.15 15.90 4.68
N PRO A 185 -4.13 16.26 3.37
CA PRO A 185 -3.29 15.59 2.37
C PRO A 185 -1.79 15.57 2.72
N GLU A 186 -1.29 16.64 3.33
CA GLU A 186 0.11 16.81 3.70
C GLU A 186 0.61 15.84 4.77
N ILE A 187 -0.29 15.14 5.46
CA ILE A 187 0.01 14.14 6.49
C ILE A 187 -0.83 12.86 6.28
N MET A 188 -1.14 12.52 5.02
CA MET A 188 -2.09 11.44 4.69
C MET A 188 -1.86 10.10 5.42
N GLY A 189 -0.61 9.80 5.82
CA GLY A 189 -0.25 8.56 6.51
C GLY A 189 -0.84 8.37 7.91
N ILE A 190 -1.63 9.32 8.43
CA ILE A 190 -2.40 9.15 9.68
C ILE A 190 -3.82 8.61 9.45
N GLY A 191 -4.28 8.60 8.19
CA GLY A 191 -5.63 8.20 7.80
C GLY A 191 -5.83 6.71 7.64
#